data_AF-A0A354BIR3-F1
#
_entry.id   AF-A0A354BIR3-F1
#
_cell.length_a   1.000
_cell.length_b   1.000
_cell.length_c   1.000
_cell.angle_alpha   90.00
_cell.angle_beta   90.00
_cell.angle_gamma   90.00
#
_symmetry.space_group_name_H-M   'P 1'
#
loop_
_entity.id
_entity.type
_entity.pdbx_description
1 polymer ?
#
loop_
_entity_poly.entity_id
_entity_poly.type
_entity_poly.pdbx_seq_one_letter_code
_entity_poly.pdbx_strand_id
1 'polypeptide(L)'
;WGIVSCFLQVAAVLCGLPFGAIGVAISYGICTYILFVPAIVYAGQPLHIGIRELIPAIGPPLIGALLAEAVGFTLQIYYLSDLPSFQRMTALVVVCVVVYMLVTIGMFRMTKPIKVAKRLLSDFLPSKLSRVFGLSAAH
;
A
#
# COMPACT_ATOMS: atom_id res chain seq x y z
N TRP A 1 -21.18 -4.41 11.58
CA TRP A 1 -20.15 -3.47 11.11
C TRP A 1 -20.51 -2.84 9.76
N GLY A 2 -20.72 -3.62 8.68
CA GLY A 2 -20.97 -3.08 7.33
C GLY A 2 -22.13 -2.08 7.21
N ILE A 3 -23.26 -2.29 7.91
CA ILE A 3 -24.40 -1.35 7.90
C ILE A 3 -24.01 0.02 8.47
N VAL A 4 -23.30 0.03 9.60
CA VAL A 4 -22.82 1.28 10.24
C VAL A 4 -21.84 2.02 9.32
N SER A 5 -20.94 1.29 8.66
CA SER A 5 -20.01 1.87 7.69
C SER A 5 -20.73 2.46 6.48
N CYS A 6 -21.80 1.82 5.98
CA CYS A 6 -22.63 2.36 4.90
C CYS A 6 -23.25 3.70 5.28
N PHE A 7 -23.90 3.78 6.46
CA PHE A 7 -24.51 5.04 6.91
C PHE A 7 -23.48 6.16 7.05
N LEU A 8 -22.31 5.87 7.62
CA LEU A 8 -21.26 6.85 7.79
C LEU A 8 -20.67 7.30 6.45
N GLN A 9 -20.50 6.41 5.48
CA GLN A 9 -20.04 6.79 4.14
C GLN A 9 -21.07 7.62 3.37
N VAL A 10 -22.37 7.28 3.46
CA VAL A 10 -23.43 8.10 2.85
C VAL A 10 -23.46 9.49 3.48
N ALA A 11 -23.35 9.58 4.80
CA ALA A 11 -23.26 10.87 5.50
C ALA A 11 -22.02 11.67 5.06
N ALA A 12 -20.86 11.02 4.91
CA ALA A 12 -19.64 11.67 4.45
C ALA A 12 -19.78 12.27 3.03
N VAL A 13 -20.44 11.55 2.12
CA VAL A 13 -20.72 12.06 0.76
C VAL A 13 -21.67 13.26 0.82
N LEU A 14 -22.74 13.18 1.62
CA LEU A 14 -23.70 14.28 1.77
C LEU A 14 -23.04 15.54 2.37
N CYS A 15 -22.15 15.37 3.35
CA CYS A 15 -21.38 16.48 3.93
C CYS A 15 -20.37 17.10 2.96
N GLY A 16 -19.81 16.30 2.05
CA GLY A 16 -18.83 16.77 1.06
C GLY A 16 -19.45 17.40 -0.19
N LEU A 17 -20.71 17.05 -0.49
CA LEU A 17 -21.48 17.57 -1.63
C LEU A 17 -21.47 19.11 -1.78
N PRO A 18 -21.65 19.93 -0.71
CA PRO A 18 -21.60 21.40 -0.84
C PRO A 18 -20.24 21.95 -1.28
N PHE A 19 -19.16 21.19 -1.11
CA PHE A 19 -17.80 21.58 -1.50
C PHE A 19 -17.35 20.95 -2.83
N GLY A 20 -18.29 20.31 -3.55
CA GLY A 20 -18.03 19.66 -4.84
C GLY A 20 -17.22 18.37 -4.73
N ALA A 21 -16.64 17.93 -5.85
CA ALA A 21 -15.94 16.64 -5.94
C ALA A 21 -14.75 16.52 -4.96
N ILE A 22 -14.02 17.61 -4.75
CA ILE A 22 -12.88 17.65 -3.80
C ILE A 22 -13.40 17.47 -2.36
N GLY A 23 -14.50 18.13 -2.02
CA GLY A 23 -15.16 18.00 -0.73
C GLY A 23 -15.57 16.57 -0.42
N VAL A 24 -16.25 15.92 -1.36
CA VAL A 24 -16.66 14.52 -1.24
C VAL A 24 -15.44 13.60 -1.02
N ALA A 25 -14.36 13.79 -1.78
CA ALA A 25 -13.15 13.00 -1.63
C ALA A 25 -12.52 13.14 -0.24
N ILE A 26 -12.43 14.36 0.28
CA ILE A 26 -11.86 14.65 1.61
C ILE A 26 -12.74 14.05 2.71
N SER A 27 -14.05 14.33 2.69
CA SER A 27 -14.98 13.80 3.69
C SER A 27 -15.01 12.27 3.70
N TYR A 28 -14.97 11.64 2.53
CA TYR A 28 -14.87 10.20 2.40
C TYR A 28 -13.57 9.63 2.98
N GLY A 29 -12.44 10.30 2.70
CA GLY A 29 -11.14 9.93 3.27
C GLY A 29 -11.14 9.98 4.79
N ILE A 30 -11.62 11.09 5.37
CA ILE A 30 -11.75 11.25 6.83
C ILE A 30 -12.64 10.16 7.43
N CYS A 31 -13.80 9.92 6.82
CA CYS A 31 -14.74 8.89 7.26
C CYS A 31 -14.08 7.49 7.25
N THR A 32 -13.31 7.19 6.21
CA THR A 32 -12.57 5.94 6.07
C THR A 32 -11.54 5.77 7.19
N TYR A 33 -10.78 6.81 7.52
CA TYR A 33 -9.81 6.77 8.63
C TYR A 33 -10.49 6.62 9.99
N ILE A 34 -11.61 7.31 10.23
CA ILE A 34 -12.40 7.19 11.47
C ILE A 34 -12.96 5.76 11.61
N LEU A 35 -13.45 5.17 10.52
CA LEU A 35 -13.98 3.80 10.49
C LEU A 35 -12.88 2.73 10.60
N PHE A 36 -11.66 3.03 10.18
CA PHE A 36 -10.55 2.08 10.21
C PHE A 36 -10.23 1.61 11.63
N VAL A 37 -10.16 2.53 12.60
CA VAL A 37 -9.85 2.23 14.00
C VAL A 37 -10.85 1.24 14.63
N PRO A 38 -12.17 1.50 14.64
CA PRO A 38 -13.15 0.57 15.20
C PRO A 38 -13.27 -0.73 14.37
N ALA A 39 -13.01 -0.70 13.06
CA ALA A 39 -12.93 -1.91 12.26
C ALA A 39 -11.81 -2.84 12.75
N ILE A 40 -10.64 -2.29 13.09
CA ILE A 40 -9.52 -3.05 13.65
C ILE A 40 -9.87 -3.58 15.03
N VAL A 41 -10.49 -2.78 15.90
CA VAL A 41 -10.88 -3.24 17.24
C VAL A 41 -11.89 -4.40 17.14
N TYR A 42 -12.89 -4.28 16.27
CA TYR A 42 -13.90 -5.31 16.08
C TYR A 42 -13.33 -6.58 15.43
N ALA A 43 -12.48 -6.45 14.41
CA ALA A 43 -11.86 -7.59 13.71
C ALA A 43 -10.70 -8.22 14.49
N GLY A 44 -9.99 -7.45 15.32
CA GLY A 44 -8.87 -7.89 16.13
C GLY A 44 -9.30 -8.64 17.39
N GLN A 45 -10.54 -8.46 17.85
CA GLN A 45 -11.11 -9.12 19.03
C GLN A 45 -11.05 -10.67 18.96
N PRO A 46 -11.45 -11.34 17.85
CA PRO A 46 -11.28 -12.79 17.72
C PRO A 46 -9.81 -13.24 17.52
N LEU A 47 -8.94 -12.36 17.02
CA LEU A 47 -7.54 -12.68 16.72
C LEU A 47 -6.55 -12.28 17.84
N HIS A 48 -7.02 -11.63 18.91
CA HIS A 48 -6.20 -11.00 19.97
C HIS A 48 -5.14 -10.02 19.43
N ILE A 49 -5.35 -9.46 18.22
CA ILE A 49 -4.42 -8.50 17.61
C ILE A 49 -4.89 -7.09 18.02
N GLY A 50 -4.16 -6.47 18.95
CA GLY A 50 -4.40 -5.09 19.35
C GLY A 50 -3.80 -4.07 18.37
N ILE A 51 -4.28 -2.82 18.44
CA ILE A 51 -3.72 -1.67 17.69
C ILE A 51 -2.20 -1.54 17.93
N ARG A 52 -1.73 -1.90 19.13
CA ARG A 52 -0.31 -1.88 19.51
C ARG A 52 0.56 -2.82 18.66
N GLU A 53 0.02 -3.95 18.22
CA GLU A 53 0.71 -4.90 17.33
C GLU A 53 0.59 -4.48 15.86
N LEU A 54 -0.48 -3.75 15.51
CA LEU A 54 -0.71 -3.27 14.16
C LEU A 54 0.24 -2.12 13.79
N ILE A 55 0.46 -1.15 14.68
CA ILE A 55 1.32 0.02 14.43
C ILE A 55 2.72 -0.37 13.93
N PRO A 56 3.47 -1.28 14.58
CA PRO A 56 4.79 -1.69 14.09
C PRO A 56 4.73 -2.51 12.79
N ALA A 57 3.60 -3.13 12.46
CA ALA A 57 3.40 -3.84 11.19
C ALA A 57 3.11 -2.88 10.02
N ILE A 58 2.29 -1.85 10.23
CA ILE A 58 1.90 -0.90 9.16
C ILE A 58 2.78 0.34 9.07
N GLY A 59 3.46 0.72 10.16
CA GLY A 59 4.32 1.90 10.21
C GLY A 59 5.44 1.86 9.17
N PRO A 60 6.20 0.76 9.07
CA PRO A 60 7.20 0.56 8.04
C PRO A 60 6.76 0.85 6.60
N PRO A 61 5.73 0.18 6.04
CA PRO A 61 5.26 0.49 4.69
C PRO A 61 4.64 1.90 4.58
N LEU A 62 4.03 2.45 5.64
CA LEU A 62 3.53 3.83 5.64
C LEU A 62 4.66 4.85 5.45
N ILE A 63 5.75 4.70 6.20
CA ILE A 63 6.93 5.58 6.07
C ILE A 63 7.53 5.41 4.67
N GLY A 64 7.60 4.18 4.15
CA GLY A 64 8.06 3.91 2.79
C GLY A 64 7.21 4.59 1.71
N ALA A 65 5.88 4.56 1.87
CA ALA A 65 4.95 5.23 0.97
C ALA A 65 5.08 6.75 1.00
N LEU A 66 5.18 7.35 2.20
CA LEU A 66 5.38 8.80 2.35
C LEU A 66 6.70 9.28 1.73
N LEU A 67 7.78 8.50 1.90
CA LEU A 67 9.07 8.82 1.29
C LEU A 67 9.02 8.69 -0.24
N ALA A 68 8.37 7.65 -0.76
CA ALA A 68 8.20 7.48 -2.20
C ALA A 68 7.38 8.63 -2.83
N GLU A 69 6.31 9.07 -2.14
CA GLU A 69 5.50 10.19 -2.58
C GLU A 69 6.28 11.51 -2.54
N ALA A 70 7.03 11.78 -1.46
CA ALA A 70 7.89 12.96 -1.37
C ALA A 70 8.94 13.04 -2.50
N VAL A 71 9.57 11.90 -2.82
CA VAL A 71 10.54 11.81 -3.93
C VAL A 71 9.85 11.99 -5.27
N GLY A 72 8.72 11.32 -5.49
CA GLY A 72 7.93 11.44 -6.72
C GLY A 72 7.43 12.87 -6.96
N PHE A 73 6.94 13.53 -5.92
CA PHE A 73 6.48 14.92 -5.96
C PHE A 73 7.63 15.89 -6.26
N THR A 74 8.78 15.71 -5.62
CA THR A 74 9.99 16.52 -5.90
C THR A 74 10.44 16.34 -7.34
N LEU A 75 10.48 15.10 -7.84
CA LEU A 75 10.87 14.81 -9.22
C LEU A 75 9.88 15.38 -10.24
N GLN A 76 8.58 15.38 -9.90
CA GLN A 76 7.53 16.00 -10.71
C GLN A 76 7.76 17.51 -10.90
N ILE A 77 8.12 18.21 -9.83
CA ILE A 77 8.30 19.67 -9.85
C ILE A 77 9.57 20.08 -10.60
N TYR A 78 10.68 19.37 -10.39
CA TYR A 78 11.99 19.83 -10.89
C TYR A 78 12.37 19.29 -12.28
N TYR A 79 11.93 18.09 -12.64
CA TYR A 79 12.44 17.40 -13.84
C TYR A 79 11.37 17.02 -14.87
N LEU A 80 10.11 16.89 -14.45
CA LEU A 80 9.04 16.36 -15.29
C LEU A 80 8.01 17.42 -15.71
N SER A 81 8.28 18.70 -15.44
CA SER A 81 7.43 19.82 -15.86
C SER A 81 7.31 19.96 -17.37
N ASP A 82 8.38 19.62 -18.11
CA ASP A 82 8.46 19.82 -19.57
C ASP A 82 8.03 18.61 -20.41
N LEU A 83 7.67 17.50 -19.77
CA LEU A 83 7.26 16.27 -20.45
C LEU A 83 5.75 16.24 -20.76
N PRO A 84 5.34 15.62 -21.88
CA PRO A 84 3.93 15.43 -22.20
C PRO A 84 3.24 14.55 -21.14
N SER A 85 1.98 14.86 -20.83
CA SER A 85 1.22 14.32 -19.70
C SER A 85 1.26 12.79 -19.55
N PHE A 86 1.24 12.04 -20.67
CA PHE A 86 1.26 10.58 -20.65
C PHE A 86 2.61 9.99 -20.23
N GLN A 87 3.71 10.54 -20.76
CA GLN A 87 5.07 10.13 -20.38
C GLN A 87 5.36 10.52 -18.93
N ARG A 88 4.90 11.71 -18.51
CA ARG A 88 5.00 12.16 -17.12
C ARG A 88 4.31 11.22 -16.14
N MET A 89 3.06 10.82 -16.42
CA MET A 89 2.32 9.86 -15.59
C MET A 89 3.04 8.52 -15.50
N THR A 90 3.49 7.99 -16.63
CA THR A 90 4.18 6.69 -16.67
C THR A 90 5.49 6.72 -15.89
N ALA A 91 6.30 7.77 -16.09
CA ALA A 91 7.56 7.96 -15.37
C ALA A 91 7.33 8.10 -13.86
N LEU A 92 6.32 8.87 -13.43
CA LEU A 92 5.99 9.01 -12.01
C LEU A 92 5.57 7.69 -11.37
N VAL A 93 4.74 6.90 -12.05
CA VAL A 93 4.33 5.57 -11.54
C VAL A 93 5.55 4.67 -11.38
N VAL A 94 6.43 4.61 -12.39
CA VAL A 94 7.65 3.79 -12.33
C VAL A 94 8.57 4.25 -11.21
N VAL A 95 8.82 5.56 -11.09
CA VAL A 95 9.66 6.12 -10.04
C VAL A 95 9.07 5.86 -8.65
N CYS A 96 7.78 6.11 -8.43
CA CYS A 96 7.12 5.83 -7.16
C CYS A 96 7.24 4.35 -6.78
N VAL A 97 7.01 3.44 -7.72
CA VAL A 97 7.11 1.99 -7.47
C VAL A 97 8.54 1.59 -7.12
N VAL A 98 9.53 2.09 -7.88
CA VAL A 98 10.95 1.78 -7.65
C VAL A 98 11.43 2.34 -6.31
N VAL A 99 11.14 3.61 -6.02
CA VAL A 99 11.52 4.23 -4.74
C VAL A 99 10.82 3.56 -3.58
N TYR A 100 9.53 3.27 -3.68
CA TYR A 100 8.80 2.51 -2.66
C TYR A 100 9.44 1.14 -2.43
N MET A 101 9.75 0.38 -3.49
CA MET A 101 10.42 -0.91 -3.37
C MET A 101 11.80 -0.75 -2.70
N LEU A 102 12.61 0.22 -3.11
CA LEU A 102 13.93 0.46 -2.53
C LEU A 102 13.86 0.82 -1.05
N VAL A 103 12.96 1.72 -0.66
CA VAL A 103 12.79 2.14 0.75
C VAL A 103 12.23 0.99 1.58
N THR A 104 11.20 0.30 1.10
CA THR A 104 10.52 -0.76 1.87
C THR A 104 11.39 -2.01 2.01
N ILE A 105 12.14 -2.39 0.97
CA ILE A 105 13.06 -3.53 0.99
C ILE A 105 14.35 -3.17 1.74
N GLY A 106 14.92 -1.99 1.46
CA GLY A 106 16.19 -1.53 2.00
C GLY A 106 16.11 -1.13 3.47
N MET A 107 15.15 -0.26 3.83
CA MET A 107 15.08 0.34 5.17
C MET A 107 14.42 -0.61 6.19
N PHE A 108 13.39 -1.35 5.78
CA PHE A 108 12.61 -2.16 6.72
C PHE A 108 12.92 -3.65 6.70
N ARG A 109 13.84 -4.11 5.82
CA ARG A 109 14.28 -5.51 5.73
C ARG A 109 13.12 -6.50 5.88
N MET A 110 11.96 -6.20 5.27
CA MET A 110 10.77 -7.06 5.19
C MET A 110 11.08 -8.26 4.26
N THR A 111 12.12 -9.02 4.59
CA THR A 111 12.60 -10.21 3.87
C THR A 111 11.75 -11.43 4.22
N LYS A 112 10.97 -11.39 5.30
CA LYS A 112 10.04 -12.46 5.70
C LYS A 112 8.90 -12.64 4.67
N PRO A 113 8.12 -11.60 4.29
CA PRO A 113 7.07 -11.75 3.27
C PRO A 113 7.65 -12.02 1.87
N ILE A 114 8.82 -11.48 1.50
CA ILE A 114 9.45 -11.79 0.20
C ILE A 114 9.89 -13.25 0.12
N LYS A 115 10.42 -13.83 1.20
CA LYS A 115 10.74 -15.25 1.26
C LYS A 115 9.48 -16.11 1.15
N VAL A 116 8.37 -15.68 1.75
CA VAL A 116 7.07 -16.37 1.66
C VAL A 116 6.49 -16.23 0.25
N ALA A 117 6.52 -15.05 -0.36
CA ALA A 117 6.11 -14.85 -1.74
C ALA A 117 6.96 -15.66 -2.72
N LYS A 118 8.29 -15.73 -2.51
CA LYS A 118 9.17 -16.64 -3.28
C LYS A 118 8.81 -18.11 -3.08
N ARG A 119 8.48 -18.53 -1.85
CA ARG A 119 8.04 -19.91 -1.56
C ARG A 119 6.71 -20.22 -2.22
N LEU A 120 5.74 -19.32 -2.15
CA LEU A 120 4.45 -19.48 -2.83
C LEU A 120 4.64 -19.49 -4.34
N LEU A 121 5.45 -18.57 -4.89
CA LEU A 121 5.75 -18.57 -6.32
C LEU A 121 6.48 -19.85 -6.74
N SER A 122 7.39 -20.38 -5.93
CA SER A 122 8.03 -21.68 -6.19
C SER A 122 7.09 -22.86 -6.06
N ASP A 123 6.07 -22.78 -5.19
CA ASP A 123 5.03 -23.79 -5.03
C ASP A 123 4.01 -23.75 -6.19
N PHE A 124 3.74 -22.56 -6.73
CA PHE A 124 2.89 -22.36 -7.92
C PHE A 124 3.66 -22.55 -9.25
N LEU A 125 5.00 -22.54 -9.23
CA LEU A 125 5.82 -22.82 -10.40
C LEU A 125 5.92 -24.35 -10.59
N PRO A 126 5.43 -24.90 -11.70
CA PRO A 126 5.48 -26.33 -11.95
C PRO A 126 6.94 -26.81 -11.99
N SER A 127 7.18 -27.94 -11.32
CA SER A 127 8.45 -28.68 -11.13
C SER A 127 9.29 -28.95 -12.38
N LYS A 128 8.85 -28.54 -13.56
CA LYS A 128 9.62 -28.61 -14.81
C LYS A 128 10.68 -27.51 -14.93
N LEU A 129 10.51 -26.36 -14.26
CA LEU A 129 11.49 -25.25 -14.37
C LEU A 129 12.72 -25.42 -13.44
N SER A 130 12.59 -26.17 -12.34
CA SER A 130 13.71 -26.44 -11.42
C SER A 130 14.79 -27.32 -12.05
N ARG A 131 14.41 -28.18 -13.00
CA ARG A 131 15.34 -29.03 -13.75
C ARG A 131 16.15 -28.25 -14.80
N VAL A 132 15.65 -27.09 -15.25
CA VAL A 132 16.34 -26.21 -16.21
C VAL A 132 17.33 -25.28 -15.50
N PHE A 133 17.05 -24.88 -14.26
CA PHE A 133 17.92 -23.98 -13.49
C PHE A 133 19.03 -24.67 -12.66
N GLY A 134 19.21 -25.99 -12.80
CA GLY A 134 20.46 -26.65 -12.41
C GLY A 134 20.89 -26.49 -10.94
N LEU A 135 19.96 -26.32 -10.00
CA LEU A 135 20.28 -26.39 -8.57
C LEU A 135 20.09 -27.83 -8.09
N SER A 136 21.09 -28.65 -8.41
CA SER A 136 21.30 -29.95 -7.79
C SER A 136 21.49 -29.73 -6.28
N ALA A 137 20.47 -30.09 -5.50
CA ALA A 137 20.59 -30.23 -4.07
C ALA A 137 21.65 -31.31 -3.77
N ALA A 138 22.76 -30.88 -3.17
CA ALA A 138 23.73 -31.77 -2.54
C ALA A 138 23.29 -31.99 -1.09
N HIS A 139 23.00 -33.26 -0.79
CA HIS A 139 22.82 -33.94 0.51
C HIS A 139 21.67 -33.51 1.42
#